data_AF-A0A529MEK2-F1
#
_entry.id   AF-A0A529MEK2-F1
#
_cell.length_a   1.000
_cell.length_b   1.000
_cell.length_c   1.000
_cell.angle_alpha   90.00
_cell.angle_beta   90.00
_cell.angle_gamma   90.00
#
_symmetry.space_group_name_H-M   'P 1'
#
loop_
_entity.id
_entity.type
_entity.pdbx_description
1 polymer ?
#
loop_
_entity_poly.entity_id
_entity_poly.type
_entity_poly.pdbx_seq_one_letter_code
_entity_poly.pdbx_strand_id
1 'polypeptide(L)'
;MNEAQDLFSLLRQTADVDPPAVDAIKRAIAEGEDRELCRINVLAFASKHGLDEERAIGAFLHAARVGIFDISWNVLCPGCGGVLDTNATLKTLQKDEYTCALCSQGYSPTLDEMVEVTFTVSPRTRRIAAHNPHELPAVEYFRQIYWASGVDVPEEGFAQKMEEFSLEDIELAPGEKAVLPIQLPSEFIIVFEPVTHSAQFIDVKGEPTKERRSLSL
;
A
#
# COMPACT_ATOMS: atom_id res chain seq x y z
N MET A 1 5.26 25.19 -10.35
CA MET A 1 4.48 26.09 -9.47
C MET A 1 3.25 26.67 -10.16
N ASN A 2 3.35 27.22 -11.39
CA ASN A 2 2.17 27.78 -12.09
C ASN A 2 1.10 26.71 -12.39
N GLU A 3 1.53 25.56 -12.90
CA GLU A 3 0.63 24.47 -13.31
C GLU A 3 -0.21 23.89 -12.16
N ALA A 4 0.39 23.62 -10.99
CA ALA A 4 -0.36 23.14 -9.83
C ALA A 4 -1.37 24.19 -9.32
N GLN A 5 -1.04 25.48 -9.36
CA GLN A 5 -1.97 26.55 -9.01
C GLN A 5 -3.15 26.64 -9.99
N ASP A 6 -2.89 26.40 -11.28
CA ASP A 6 -3.93 26.32 -12.32
C ASP A 6 -4.89 25.14 -12.06
N LEU A 7 -4.36 23.97 -11.66
CA LEU A 7 -5.17 22.78 -11.32
C LEU A 7 -6.09 23.02 -10.11
N PHE A 8 -5.58 23.63 -9.04
CA PHE A 8 -6.41 23.97 -7.88
C PHE A 8 -7.45 25.05 -8.19
N SER A 9 -7.14 25.98 -9.09
CA SER A 9 -8.09 26.99 -9.55
C SER A 9 -9.23 26.35 -10.34
N LEU A 10 -8.92 25.38 -11.20
CA LEU A 10 -9.91 24.60 -11.94
C LEU A 10 -10.78 23.74 -11.01
N LEU A 11 -10.17 23.09 -10.02
CA LEU A 11 -10.89 22.30 -9.02
C LEU A 11 -11.90 23.16 -8.25
N ARG A 12 -11.50 24.35 -7.79
CA ARG A 12 -12.39 25.30 -7.08
C ARG A 12 -13.53 25.84 -7.94
N GLN A 13 -13.38 25.87 -9.27
CA GLN A 13 -14.42 26.33 -10.19
C GLN A 13 -15.43 25.22 -10.55
N THR A 14 -15.16 23.97 -10.16
CA THR A 14 -16.07 22.86 -10.44
C THR A 14 -17.29 22.96 -9.52
N ALA A 15 -18.48 22.89 -10.12
CA ALA A 15 -19.73 22.86 -9.36
C ALA A 15 -19.73 21.66 -8.40
N ASP A 16 -20.34 21.84 -7.23
CA ASP A 16 -20.52 20.79 -6.21
C ASP A 16 -19.24 20.30 -5.51
N VAL A 17 -18.09 20.95 -5.72
CA VAL A 17 -16.87 20.70 -4.94
C VAL A 17 -16.86 21.57 -3.69
N ASP A 18 -16.76 20.92 -2.52
CA ASP A 18 -16.73 21.60 -1.22
C ASP A 18 -15.42 22.37 -1.01
N PRO A 19 -15.43 23.71 -0.84
CA PRO A 19 -14.21 24.49 -0.68
C PRO A 19 -13.33 24.08 0.51
N PRO A 20 -13.88 23.74 1.70
CA PRO A 20 -13.10 23.17 2.80
C PRO A 20 -12.30 21.92 2.41
N ALA A 21 -12.89 20.99 1.64
CA ALA A 21 -12.20 19.80 1.17
C ALA A 21 -11.03 20.15 0.22
N VAL A 22 -11.22 21.12 -0.68
CA VAL A 22 -10.13 21.60 -1.56
C VAL A 22 -8.99 22.22 -0.76
N ASP A 23 -9.31 22.98 0.28
CA ASP A 23 -8.30 23.61 1.13
C ASP A 23 -7.53 22.59 1.96
N ALA A 24 -8.21 21.56 2.45
CA ALA A 24 -7.58 20.44 3.15
C ALA A 24 -6.63 19.67 2.21
N ILE A 25 -7.08 19.34 0.99
CA ILE A 25 -6.24 18.68 -0.04
C ILE A 25 -5.00 19.53 -0.35
N LYS A 26 -5.19 20.83 -0.57
CA LYS A 26 -4.10 21.74 -0.89
C LYS A 26 -3.08 21.83 0.24
N ARG A 27 -3.55 21.87 1.49
CA ARG A 27 -2.69 21.89 2.68
C ARG A 27 -1.92 20.57 2.81
N ALA A 28 -2.60 19.42 2.68
CA ALA A 28 -1.98 18.11 2.75
C ALA A 28 -0.85 17.96 1.70
N ILE A 29 -1.08 18.39 0.45
CA ILE A 29 -0.06 18.36 -0.59
C ILE A 29 1.13 19.29 -0.28
N ALA A 30 0.89 20.45 0.32
CA ALA A 30 1.92 21.43 0.62
C ALA A 30 2.77 21.07 1.85
N GLU A 31 2.14 20.51 2.89
CA GLU A 31 2.73 20.37 4.23
C GLU A 31 2.89 18.92 4.68
N GLY A 32 2.13 18.00 4.08
CA GLY A 32 2.13 16.58 4.47
C GLY A 32 3.42 15.86 4.09
N GLU A 33 3.69 14.77 4.79
CA GLU A 33 4.77 13.86 4.46
C GLU A 33 4.46 13.08 3.17
N ASP A 34 5.50 12.57 2.51
CA ASP A 34 5.35 11.85 1.25
C ASP A 34 4.40 10.64 1.37
N ARG A 35 4.48 9.91 2.49
CA ARG A 35 3.60 8.76 2.79
C ARG A 35 2.13 9.14 2.96
N GLU A 36 1.85 10.34 3.46
CA GLU A 36 0.48 10.85 3.60
C GLU A 36 -0.15 11.21 2.25
N LEU A 37 0.65 11.21 1.18
CA LEU A 37 0.22 11.48 -0.19
C LEU A 37 0.24 10.24 -1.08
N CYS A 38 0.61 9.09 -0.51
CA CYS A 38 0.52 7.77 -1.14
C CYS A 38 -0.77 7.07 -0.69
N ARG A 39 -1.51 6.51 -1.65
CA ARG A 39 -2.70 5.66 -1.40
C ARG A 39 -3.64 6.20 -0.32
N ILE A 40 -4.00 7.49 -0.45
CA ILE A 40 -4.88 8.16 0.49
C ILE A 40 -6.24 7.46 0.54
N ASN A 41 -6.62 7.01 1.74
CA ASN A 41 -7.97 6.61 2.09
C ASN A 41 -8.80 7.88 2.37
N VAL A 42 -9.76 8.18 1.50
CA VAL A 42 -10.55 9.42 1.59
C VAL A 42 -11.44 9.47 2.83
N LEU A 43 -11.92 8.32 3.32
CA LEU A 43 -12.74 8.26 4.53
C LEU A 43 -11.89 8.61 5.77
N ALA A 44 -10.69 8.04 5.85
CA ALA A 44 -9.74 8.37 6.91
C ALA A 44 -9.30 9.84 6.83
N PHE A 45 -9.07 10.36 5.61
CA PHE A 45 -8.76 11.77 5.37
C PHE A 45 -9.91 12.69 5.84
N ALA A 46 -11.15 12.37 5.47
CA ALA A 46 -12.33 13.14 5.85
C ALA A 46 -12.46 13.22 7.39
N SER A 47 -12.33 12.07 8.06
CA SER A 47 -12.34 11.99 9.52
C SER A 47 -11.23 12.83 10.17
N LYS A 48 -9.98 12.70 9.69
CA LYS A 48 -8.81 13.46 10.19
C LYS A 48 -8.99 14.98 10.05
N HIS A 49 -9.66 15.43 8.99
CA HIS A 49 -9.84 16.85 8.68
C HIS A 49 -11.21 17.41 9.06
N GLY A 50 -12.10 16.61 9.66
CA GLY A 50 -13.45 17.02 10.06
C GLY A 50 -14.34 17.42 8.87
N LEU A 51 -14.17 16.71 7.74
CA LEU A 51 -14.93 16.93 6.52
C LEU A 51 -16.11 15.95 6.42
N ASP A 52 -17.15 16.36 5.69
CA ASP A 52 -18.20 15.45 5.26
C ASP A 52 -17.63 14.42 4.26
N GLU A 53 -17.95 13.13 4.47
CA GLU A 53 -17.37 12.03 3.71
C GLU A 53 -17.74 12.11 2.22
N GLU A 54 -19.01 12.34 1.89
CA GLU A 54 -19.47 12.43 0.49
C GLU A 54 -18.82 13.61 -0.23
N ARG A 55 -18.70 14.75 0.45
CA ARG A 55 -18.02 15.93 -0.10
C ARG A 55 -16.52 15.72 -0.29
N ALA A 56 -15.86 15.04 0.65
CA ALA A 56 -14.46 14.69 0.51
C ALA A 56 -14.24 13.74 -0.68
N ILE A 57 -15.08 12.69 -0.81
CA ILE A 57 -15.05 11.77 -1.96
C ILE A 57 -15.23 12.55 -3.26
N GLY A 58 -16.24 13.42 -3.35
CA GLY A 58 -16.46 14.28 -4.51
C GLY A 58 -15.22 15.12 -4.86
N ALA A 59 -14.62 15.78 -3.87
CA ALA A 59 -13.41 16.57 -4.06
C ALA A 59 -12.23 15.75 -4.58
N PHE A 60 -11.97 14.56 -4.04
CA PHE A 60 -10.89 13.68 -4.51
C PHE A 60 -11.15 13.15 -5.93
N LEU A 61 -12.38 12.78 -6.26
CA LEU A 61 -12.75 12.35 -7.62
C LEU A 61 -12.56 13.48 -8.64
N HIS A 62 -12.97 14.70 -8.30
CA HIS A 62 -12.75 15.88 -9.15
C HIS A 62 -11.26 16.25 -9.24
N ALA A 63 -10.52 16.17 -8.13
CA ALA A 63 -9.08 16.40 -8.08
C ALA A 63 -8.33 15.40 -8.97
N ALA A 64 -8.74 14.14 -8.96
CA ALA A 64 -8.19 13.12 -9.86
C ALA A 64 -8.51 13.41 -11.33
N ARG A 65 -9.75 13.82 -11.64
CA ARG A 65 -10.14 14.20 -13.01
C ARG A 65 -9.32 15.34 -13.59
N VAL A 66 -8.89 16.30 -12.75
CA VAL A 66 -8.02 17.41 -13.19
C VAL A 66 -6.53 17.07 -13.10
N GLY A 67 -6.16 15.87 -12.63
CA GLY A 67 -4.78 15.37 -12.60
C GLY A 67 -3.97 15.74 -11.35
N ILE A 68 -4.63 16.15 -10.27
CA ILE A 68 -3.96 16.36 -8.97
C ILE A 68 -3.59 15.00 -8.35
N PHE A 69 -4.47 14.00 -8.49
CA PHE A 69 -4.28 12.64 -8.01
C PHE A 69 -4.46 11.61 -9.11
N ASP A 70 -3.83 10.46 -8.95
CA ASP A 70 -4.10 9.25 -9.69
C ASP A 70 -4.97 8.31 -8.83
N ILE A 71 -6.01 7.74 -9.42
CA ILE A 71 -6.92 6.79 -8.76
C ILE A 71 -6.36 5.37 -8.94
N SER A 72 -6.31 4.61 -7.85
CA SER A 72 -5.99 3.19 -7.87
C SER A 72 -7.10 2.37 -7.24
N TRP A 73 -7.42 1.23 -7.87
CA TRP A 73 -8.32 0.20 -7.36
C TRP A 73 -7.45 -0.95 -6.88
N ASN A 74 -7.37 -1.16 -5.56
CA ASN A 74 -6.52 -2.18 -4.96
C ASN A 74 -7.38 -3.37 -4.52
N VAL A 75 -7.03 -4.57 -4.98
CA VAL A 75 -7.62 -5.81 -4.48
C VAL A 75 -6.92 -6.19 -3.20
N LEU A 76 -7.67 -6.42 -2.14
CA LEU A 76 -7.20 -6.70 -0.81
C LEU A 76 -7.46 -8.16 -0.45
N CYS A 77 -6.55 -8.75 0.31
CA CYS A 77 -6.77 -10.02 0.97
C CYS A 77 -7.65 -9.83 2.21
N PRO A 78 -8.83 -10.47 2.30
CA PRO A 78 -9.69 -10.38 3.49
C PRO A 78 -9.03 -10.93 4.76
N GLY A 79 -8.08 -11.85 4.62
CA GLY A 79 -7.43 -12.51 5.75
C GLY A 79 -6.33 -11.67 6.41
N CYS A 80 -5.43 -11.09 5.61
CA CYS A 80 -4.27 -10.36 6.14
C CYS A 80 -4.31 -8.85 5.87
N GLY A 81 -5.20 -8.37 4.99
CA GLY A 81 -5.22 -6.96 4.57
C GLY A 81 -4.10 -6.59 3.60
N GLY A 82 -3.33 -7.55 3.08
CA GLY A 82 -2.33 -7.30 2.04
C GLY A 82 -2.98 -6.99 0.69
N VAL A 83 -2.37 -6.09 -0.09
CA VAL A 83 -2.76 -5.81 -1.47
C VAL A 83 -2.35 -6.96 -2.35
N LEU A 84 -3.27 -7.51 -3.13
CA LEU A 84 -3.05 -8.64 -4.04
C LEU A 84 -2.84 -8.19 -5.48
N ASP A 85 -3.40 -7.05 -5.86
CA ASP A 85 -3.32 -6.47 -7.20
C ASP A 85 -3.69 -4.98 -7.14
N THR A 86 -3.10 -4.18 -8.02
CA THR A 86 -3.39 -2.75 -8.13
C THR A 86 -3.70 -2.40 -9.58
N ASN A 87 -4.84 -1.76 -9.80
CA ASN A 87 -5.38 -1.51 -11.12
C ASN A 87 -5.73 -0.03 -11.32
N ALA A 88 -5.43 0.50 -12.51
CA ALA A 88 -5.83 1.86 -12.88
C ALA A 88 -7.35 2.00 -13.12
N THR A 89 -8.04 0.89 -13.41
CA THR A 89 -9.49 0.90 -13.66
C THR A 89 -10.14 -0.37 -13.11
N LEU A 90 -11.41 -0.28 -12.69
CA LEU A 90 -12.21 -1.46 -12.33
C LEU A 90 -12.30 -2.52 -13.45
N LYS A 91 -12.25 -2.10 -14.72
CA LYS A 91 -12.44 -3.01 -15.87
C LYS A 91 -11.33 -4.06 -16.00
N THR A 92 -10.18 -3.83 -15.37
CA THR A 92 -9.05 -4.75 -15.40
C THR A 92 -9.09 -5.76 -14.24
N LEU A 93 -10.07 -5.67 -13.34
CA LEU A 93 -10.38 -6.71 -12.35
C LEU A 93 -11.15 -7.84 -13.03
N GLN A 94 -10.41 -8.79 -13.60
CA GLN A 94 -10.98 -9.88 -14.43
C GLN A 94 -10.62 -11.28 -13.95
N LYS A 95 -9.95 -11.42 -12.79
CA LYS A 95 -9.61 -12.74 -12.27
C LYS A 95 -10.80 -13.31 -11.51
N ASP A 96 -11.11 -14.58 -11.76
CA ASP A 96 -12.16 -15.32 -11.03
C ASP A 96 -11.72 -15.63 -9.59
N GLU A 97 -10.41 -15.65 -9.34
CA GLU A 97 -9.80 -15.95 -8.05
C GLU A 97 -8.48 -15.18 -7.87
N TYR A 98 -8.26 -14.69 -6.64
CA TYR A 98 -7.01 -14.11 -6.19
C TYR A 98 -6.42 -14.98 -5.06
N THR A 99 -5.22 -15.51 -5.27
CA THR A 99 -4.49 -16.26 -4.24
C THR A 99 -3.55 -15.33 -3.48
N CYS A 100 -3.71 -15.25 -2.17
CA CYS A 100 -2.79 -14.51 -1.32
C CYS A 100 -1.64 -15.43 -0.88
N ALA A 101 -0.41 -15.09 -1.25
CA ALA A 101 0.75 -15.89 -0.87
C ALA A 101 1.03 -15.87 0.63
N LEU A 102 0.67 -14.82 1.36
CA LEU A 102 0.91 -14.75 2.80
C LEU A 102 -0.03 -15.65 3.61
N CYS A 103 -1.33 -15.66 3.31
CA CYS A 103 -2.30 -16.51 4.03
C CYS A 103 -2.53 -17.87 3.35
N SER A 104 -2.01 -18.08 2.14
CA SER A 104 -2.20 -19.31 1.34
C SER A 104 -3.67 -19.63 1.04
N GLN A 105 -4.52 -18.60 0.98
CA GLN A 105 -5.94 -18.75 0.66
C GLN A 105 -6.28 -18.14 -0.71
N GLY A 106 -7.21 -18.79 -1.40
CA GLY A 106 -7.84 -18.30 -2.61
C GLY A 106 -9.15 -17.60 -2.29
N TYR A 107 -9.40 -16.45 -2.91
CA TYR A 107 -10.60 -15.65 -2.71
C TYR A 107 -11.23 -15.30 -4.06
N SER A 108 -12.53 -15.52 -4.18
CA SER A 108 -13.31 -14.97 -5.28
C SER A 108 -13.56 -13.47 -5.01
N PRO A 109 -13.20 -12.56 -5.93
CA PRO A 109 -13.30 -11.14 -5.67
C PRO A 109 -14.74 -10.66 -5.57
N THR A 110 -15.09 -10.04 -4.46
CA THR A 110 -16.30 -9.22 -4.30
C THR A 110 -15.88 -7.75 -4.27
N LEU A 111 -16.49 -6.91 -5.12
CA LEU A 111 -16.10 -5.49 -5.22
C LEU A 111 -16.28 -4.77 -3.87
N ASP A 112 -17.37 -5.06 -3.18
CA ASP A 112 -17.74 -4.35 -1.94
C ASP A 112 -16.85 -4.70 -0.74
N GLU A 113 -16.18 -5.86 -0.75
CA GLU A 113 -15.42 -6.34 0.41
C GLU A 113 -13.91 -6.39 0.15
N MET A 114 -13.51 -6.61 -1.11
CA MET A 114 -12.10 -6.82 -1.47
C MET A 114 -11.49 -5.67 -2.24
N VAL A 115 -12.23 -4.64 -2.63
CA VAL A 115 -11.67 -3.53 -3.42
C VAL A 115 -11.72 -2.23 -2.64
N GLU A 116 -10.56 -1.63 -2.44
CA GLU A 116 -10.46 -0.25 -1.96
C GLU A 116 -10.12 0.71 -3.12
N VAL A 117 -10.56 1.95 -2.97
CA VAL A 117 -10.19 3.06 -3.84
C VAL A 117 -9.27 4.00 -3.09
N THR A 118 -8.09 4.23 -3.65
CA THR A 118 -7.09 5.11 -3.05
C THR A 118 -6.61 6.15 -4.04
N PHE A 119 -6.14 7.28 -3.52
CA PHE A 119 -5.67 8.40 -4.33
C PHE A 119 -4.20 8.70 -4.01
N THR A 120 -3.33 8.64 -5.02
CA THR A 120 -1.91 8.98 -4.87
C THR A 120 -1.65 10.29 -5.59
N VAL A 121 -0.92 11.22 -4.96
CA VAL A 121 -0.63 12.52 -5.59
C VAL A 121 0.08 12.30 -6.92
N SER A 122 -0.30 13.03 -7.97
CA SER A 122 0.37 12.91 -9.26
C SER A 122 1.80 13.44 -9.14
N PRO A 123 2.81 12.80 -9.75
CA PRO A 123 4.18 13.31 -9.78
C PRO A 123 4.31 14.72 -10.39
N ARG A 124 3.34 15.14 -11.22
CA ARG A 124 3.25 16.50 -11.78
C ARG A 124 2.90 17.55 -10.74
N THR A 125 2.14 17.15 -9.71
CA THR A 125 1.75 18.01 -8.59
C THR A 125 2.84 18.02 -7.53
N ARG A 126 3.28 16.84 -7.08
CA ARG A 126 4.38 16.66 -6.14
C ARG A 126 4.94 15.25 -6.32
N ARG A 127 6.24 15.12 -6.54
CA ARG A 127 6.91 13.81 -6.55
C ARG A 127 7.11 13.34 -5.12
N ILE A 128 6.79 12.07 -4.86
CA ILE A 128 6.98 11.40 -3.57
C ILE A 128 7.76 10.09 -3.76
N ALA A 129 8.38 9.57 -2.70
CA ALA A 129 9.15 8.32 -2.77
C ALA A 129 8.33 7.13 -3.31
N ALA A 130 7.04 7.03 -2.94
CA ALA A 130 6.16 5.95 -3.37
C ALA A 130 5.84 5.93 -4.89
N HIS A 131 6.23 6.94 -5.66
CA HIS A 131 6.18 6.86 -7.13
C HIS A 131 7.17 5.84 -7.71
N ASN A 132 8.19 5.46 -6.92
CA ASN A 132 9.13 4.39 -7.24
C ASN A 132 9.15 3.34 -6.11
N PRO A 133 8.13 2.47 -5.98
CA PRO A 133 8.04 1.51 -4.87
C PRO A 133 9.27 0.62 -4.69
N HIS A 134 9.96 0.27 -5.78
CA HIS A 134 11.16 -0.58 -5.76
C HIS A 134 12.40 0.10 -5.17
N GLU A 135 12.36 1.42 -4.95
CA GLU A 135 13.42 2.18 -4.29
C GLU A 135 13.11 2.45 -2.81
N LEU A 136 11.93 2.03 -2.33
CA LEU A 136 11.58 2.15 -0.92
C LEU A 136 12.34 1.11 -0.09
N PRO A 137 12.90 1.49 1.07
CA PRO A 137 13.34 0.52 2.07
C PRO A 137 12.18 -0.42 2.44
N ALA A 138 12.48 -1.68 2.77
CA ALA A 138 11.47 -2.70 3.09
C ALA A 138 10.38 -2.21 4.06
N VAL A 139 10.76 -1.53 5.15
CA VAL A 139 9.81 -0.97 6.13
C VAL A 139 8.82 0.00 5.49
N GLU A 140 9.29 0.89 4.62
CA GLU A 140 8.43 1.86 3.94
C GLU A 140 7.61 1.22 2.82
N TYR A 141 8.14 0.20 2.16
CA TYR A 141 7.35 -0.61 1.22
C TYR A 141 6.17 -1.29 1.93
N PHE A 142 6.40 -1.92 3.08
CA PHE A 142 5.32 -2.52 3.84
C PHE A 142 4.29 -1.49 4.29
N ARG A 143 4.75 -0.34 4.81
CA ARG A 143 3.88 0.74 5.29
C ARG A 143 3.00 1.33 4.18
N GLN A 144 3.58 1.60 3.00
CA GLN A 144 2.93 2.40 1.96
C GLN A 144 2.29 1.55 0.85
N ILE A 145 2.84 0.37 0.57
CA ILE A 145 2.53 -0.39 -0.66
C ILE A 145 1.87 -1.72 -0.34
N TYR A 146 2.41 -2.49 0.60
CA TYR A 146 1.95 -3.86 0.81
C TYR A 146 0.60 -3.95 1.52
N TRP A 147 0.41 -3.18 2.59
CA TRP A 147 -0.83 -3.24 3.38
C TRP A 147 -1.95 -2.38 2.76
N ALA A 148 -3.21 -2.73 3.05
CA ALA A 148 -4.36 -1.91 2.73
C ALA A 148 -4.28 -0.56 3.44
N SER A 149 -4.86 0.47 2.83
CA SER A 149 -4.85 1.84 3.37
C SER A 149 -5.61 1.99 4.70
N GLY A 150 -6.47 1.01 5.02
CA GLY A 150 -7.22 0.95 6.28
C GLY A 150 -6.53 0.18 7.42
N VAL A 151 -5.34 -0.40 7.19
CA VAL A 151 -4.59 -1.06 8.28
C VAL A 151 -4.03 0.01 9.21
N ASP A 152 -4.27 -0.15 10.51
CA ASP A 152 -3.71 0.73 11.55
C ASP A 152 -2.22 0.43 11.76
N VAL A 153 -1.39 1.08 10.95
CA VAL A 153 0.07 0.99 11.04
C VAL A 153 0.58 2.09 11.98
N PRO A 154 1.29 1.75 13.07
CA PRO A 154 1.81 2.72 14.01
C PRO A 154 2.68 3.79 13.35
N GLU A 155 2.46 5.05 13.69
CA GLU A 155 3.30 6.15 13.20
C GLU A 155 4.74 6.00 13.68
N GLU A 156 4.91 5.78 14.99
CA GLU A 156 6.20 5.58 15.64
C GLU A 156 6.46 4.09 15.90
N GLY A 157 7.75 3.70 15.88
CA GLY A 157 8.17 2.35 16.27
C GLY A 157 7.80 1.23 15.29
N PHE A 158 7.30 1.54 14.09
CA PHE A 158 6.95 0.50 13.11
C PHE A 158 8.15 -0.33 12.65
N ALA A 159 9.32 0.30 12.44
CA ALA A 159 10.54 -0.42 12.10
C ALA A 159 10.92 -1.44 13.18
N GLN A 160 10.89 -1.02 14.45
CA GLN A 160 11.13 -1.92 15.59
C GLN A 160 10.11 -3.05 15.65
N LYS A 161 8.82 -2.78 15.41
CA LYS A 161 7.80 -3.83 15.34
C LYS A 161 8.10 -4.81 14.20
N MET A 162 8.47 -4.32 13.02
CA MET A 162 8.85 -5.19 11.90
C MET A 162 10.02 -6.10 12.28
N GLU A 163 11.05 -5.56 12.94
CA GLU A 163 12.19 -6.33 13.46
C GLU A 163 11.78 -7.38 14.52
N GLU A 164 10.78 -7.09 15.35
CA GLU A 164 10.28 -8.04 16.36
C GLU A 164 9.56 -9.26 15.74
N PHE A 165 9.00 -9.10 14.53
CA PHE A 165 8.28 -10.17 13.82
C PHE A 165 9.08 -10.80 12.67
N SER A 166 10.26 -10.27 12.32
CA SER A 166 11.15 -10.83 11.31
C SER A 166 12.29 -11.64 11.97
N LEU A 167 12.64 -12.77 11.36
CA LEU A 167 13.86 -13.50 11.74
C LEU A 167 15.10 -12.92 11.06
N GLU A 168 14.94 -12.54 9.79
CA GLU A 168 15.97 -11.95 8.93
C GLU A 168 15.27 -11.40 7.68
N ASP A 169 15.83 -10.36 7.06
CA ASP A 169 15.40 -9.83 5.78
C ASP A 169 16.59 -9.56 4.85
N ILE A 170 16.33 -9.54 3.54
CA ILE A 170 17.35 -9.21 2.54
C ILE A 170 16.69 -8.56 1.33
N GLU A 171 17.28 -7.47 0.85
CA GLU A 171 16.89 -6.81 -0.40
C GLU A 171 17.83 -7.27 -1.53
N LEU A 172 17.26 -7.55 -2.70
CA LEU A 172 18.00 -7.99 -3.88
C LEU A 172 17.74 -7.05 -5.05
N ALA A 173 18.81 -6.61 -5.71
CA ALA A 173 18.68 -5.89 -6.97
C ALA A 173 18.28 -6.84 -8.11
N PRO A 174 17.79 -6.31 -9.25
CA PRO A 174 17.40 -7.13 -10.39
C PRO A 174 18.52 -8.09 -10.85
N GLY A 175 18.22 -9.39 -10.85
CA GLY A 175 19.13 -10.45 -11.29
C GLY A 175 20.12 -10.93 -10.21
N GLU A 176 20.12 -10.32 -9.03
CA GLU A 176 20.91 -10.80 -7.89
C GLU A 176 20.33 -12.09 -7.31
N LYS A 177 21.22 -12.83 -6.62
CA LYS A 177 20.87 -14.02 -5.86
C LYS A 177 21.58 -13.92 -4.53
N ALA A 178 20.90 -14.34 -3.46
CA ALA A 178 21.51 -14.46 -2.15
C ALA A 178 21.26 -15.83 -1.53
N VAL A 179 22.08 -16.14 -0.53
CA VAL A 179 21.90 -17.26 0.38
C VAL A 179 21.74 -16.66 1.75
N LEU A 180 20.60 -16.91 2.39
CA LEU A 180 20.29 -16.40 3.72
C LEU A 180 20.43 -17.52 4.76
N PRO A 181 21.54 -17.58 5.52
CA PRO A 181 21.73 -18.60 6.54
C PRO A 181 20.96 -18.21 7.81
N ILE A 182 19.77 -18.78 8.00
CA ILE A 182 18.92 -18.51 9.17
C ILE A 182 18.84 -19.72 10.09
N GLN A 183 18.79 -19.46 11.40
CA GLN A 183 18.46 -20.49 12.38
C GLN A 183 16.96 -20.40 12.70
N LEU A 184 16.21 -21.44 12.32
CA LEU A 184 14.77 -21.45 12.55
C LEU A 184 14.43 -21.94 13.97
N PRO A 185 13.52 -21.26 14.69
CA PRO A 185 12.96 -21.79 15.94
C PRO A 185 11.99 -22.95 15.64
N SER A 186 11.62 -23.71 16.66
CA SER A 186 10.65 -24.83 16.54
C SER A 186 9.21 -24.33 16.45
N GLU A 187 8.93 -23.53 15.43
CA GLU A 187 7.67 -22.82 15.21
C GLU A 187 7.25 -22.90 13.74
N PHE A 188 6.07 -22.35 13.43
CA PHE A 188 5.62 -22.19 12.05
C PHE A 188 6.19 -20.90 11.46
N ILE A 189 7.00 -21.03 10.41
CA ILE A 189 7.73 -19.93 9.79
C ILE A 189 7.23 -19.72 8.37
N ILE A 190 7.06 -18.45 7.99
CA ILE A 190 6.75 -18.03 6.63
C ILE A 190 7.96 -17.29 6.07
N VAL A 191 8.56 -17.83 5.00
CA VAL A 191 9.50 -17.07 4.17
C VAL A 191 8.68 -16.39 3.11
N PHE A 192 8.64 -15.07 3.12
CA PHE A 192 7.74 -14.28 2.28
C PHE A 192 8.50 -13.23 1.49
N GLU A 193 8.28 -13.20 0.18
CA GLU A 193 8.74 -12.13 -0.70
C GLU A 193 7.51 -11.27 -1.08
N PRO A 194 7.43 -10.02 -0.59
CA PRO A 194 6.22 -9.21 -0.68
C PRO A 194 5.97 -8.60 -2.06
N VAL A 195 6.99 -8.44 -2.92
CA VAL A 195 6.85 -7.74 -4.22
C VAL A 195 6.26 -8.65 -5.31
N THR A 196 6.71 -9.89 -5.35
CA THR A 196 6.28 -10.96 -6.26
C THR A 196 5.14 -11.79 -5.68
N HIS A 197 4.78 -11.56 -4.42
CA HIS A 197 3.82 -12.37 -3.67
C HIS A 197 4.18 -13.86 -3.75
N SER A 198 5.39 -14.22 -3.32
CA SER A 198 5.80 -15.62 -3.19
C SER A 198 6.06 -15.98 -1.74
N ALA A 199 5.73 -17.21 -1.35
CA ALA A 199 5.88 -17.65 0.04
C ALA A 199 6.27 -19.13 0.14
N GLN A 200 6.97 -19.47 1.22
CA GLN A 200 7.19 -20.84 1.68
C GLN A 200 6.77 -20.96 3.13
N PHE A 201 6.07 -22.05 3.43
CA PHE A 201 5.57 -22.34 4.77
C PHE A 201 6.37 -23.49 5.34
N ILE A 202 7.03 -23.26 6.47
CA ILE A 202 7.94 -24.20 7.11
C ILE A 202 7.43 -24.49 8.51
N ASP A 203 6.95 -25.72 8.71
CA ASP A 203 6.54 -26.22 10.03
C ASP A 203 7.74 -26.91 10.70
N VAL A 204 8.46 -26.17 11.54
CA VAL A 204 9.72 -26.64 12.13
C VAL A 204 9.42 -27.50 13.36
N LYS A 205 9.77 -28.78 13.27
CA LYS A 205 9.52 -29.79 14.30
C LYS A 205 10.75 -30.64 14.58
N GLY A 206 10.83 -31.16 15.80
CA GLY A 206 11.85 -32.11 16.25
C GLY A 206 12.99 -31.46 17.03
N GLU A 207 14.01 -32.26 17.34
CA GLU A 207 15.16 -31.81 18.14
C GLU A 207 16.06 -30.84 17.35
N PRO A 208 16.65 -29.82 18.00
CA PRO A 208 17.61 -28.93 17.37
C PRO A 208 18.79 -29.68 16.74
N THR A 209 19.13 -29.33 15.50
CA THR A 209 20.25 -29.93 14.76
C THR A 209 21.24 -28.89 14.25
N LYS A 210 22.51 -29.29 14.12
CA LYS A 210 23.56 -28.49 13.45
C LYS A 210 23.68 -28.81 11.96
N GLU A 211 22.94 -29.82 11.48
CA GLU A 211 22.87 -30.17 10.06
C GLU A 211 22.20 -29.04 9.28
N ARG A 212 22.89 -28.51 8.25
CA ARG A 212 22.31 -27.50 7.37
C ARG A 212 21.39 -28.15 6.36
N ARG A 213 20.19 -27.59 6.20
CA ARG A 213 19.24 -27.95 5.15
C ARG A 213 19.08 -26.78 4.19
N SER A 214 19.01 -27.06 2.89
CA SER A 214 18.84 -26.07 1.85
C SER A 214 17.40 -26.05 1.35
N LEU A 215 16.81 -24.86 1.25
CA LEU A 215 15.57 -24.59 0.54
C LEU A 215 15.88 -23.64 -0.62
N SER A 216 15.21 -23.81 -1.75
CA SER A 216 15.34 -22.92 -2.91
C SER A 216 13.97 -22.37 -3.28
N LEU A 217 13.95 -21.07 -3.58
CA LEU A 217 12.82 -20.25 -3.96
C LEU A 217 13.03 -19.76 -5.40
#